data_AF-A0A1B6AV57-F1
#
_entry.id   AF-A0A1B6AV57-F1
#
_cell.length_a   1.000
_cell.length_b   1.000
_cell.length_c   1.000
_cell.angle_alpha   90.00
_cell.angle_beta   90.00
_cell.angle_gamma   90.00
#
_symmetry.space_group_name_H-M   'P 1'
#
loop_
_entity.id
_entity.type
_entity.pdbx_description
1 polymer ?
#
loop_
_entity_poly.entity_id
_entity_poly.type
_entity_poly.pdbx_seq_one_letter_code
_entity_poly.pdbx_strand_id
1 'polypeptide(L)'
;MTRSATISGPSRSAGNWRSPRPPYYATNKRKEEPSQRALRDEELKKEITRVHEENYGAYGARKIWHHLQREGIEAARCTVEHLMRVLGRAGAVRSEKRHATVPDPATKRPKDLV
;
A
#
# COMPACT_ATOMS: atom_id res chain seq x y z
N MET A 1 -74.16 -0.25 -9.37
CA MET A 1 -74.03 -0.37 -7.89
C MET A 1 -73.87 -1.85 -7.61
N THR A 2 -72.66 -2.39 -7.40
CA THR A 2 -71.91 -2.51 -6.13
C THR A 2 -70.44 -2.83 -6.48
N ARG A 3 -69.45 -1.99 -6.16
CA ARG A 3 -68.60 -1.94 -4.94
C ARG A 3 -67.74 -3.20 -4.66
N SER A 4 -66.43 -2.92 -4.49
CA SER A 4 -65.37 -3.66 -3.76
C SER A 4 -64.47 -4.56 -4.64
N ALA A 5 -63.20 -4.26 -4.97
CA ALA A 5 -62.01 -3.97 -4.14
C ALA A 5 -61.90 -5.00 -3.00
N THR A 6 -60.97 -5.97 -3.00
CA THR A 6 -59.53 -5.78 -2.76
C THR A 6 -58.76 -7.07 -3.15
N ILE A 7 -57.78 -6.98 -4.05
CA ILE A 7 -56.79 -8.07 -4.19
C ILE A 7 -55.70 -7.78 -3.15
N SER A 8 -55.74 -8.55 -2.07
CA SER A 8 -54.69 -8.66 -1.06
C SER A 8 -53.34 -8.91 -1.74
N GLY A 9 -52.44 -7.92 -1.67
CA GLY A 9 -51.07 -8.08 -2.17
C GLY A 9 -50.28 -9.08 -1.32
N PRO A 10 -49.30 -9.79 -1.90
CA PRO A 10 -48.54 -10.78 -1.16
C PRO A 10 -47.71 -10.11 -0.05
N SER A 11 -47.92 -10.62 1.16
CA SER A 11 -47.11 -10.43 2.36
C SER A 11 -45.61 -10.40 2.03
N ARG A 12 -44.95 -9.27 2.35
CA ARG A 12 -43.49 -9.18 2.40
C ARG A 12 -42.99 -10.05 3.54
N SER A 13 -42.81 -11.34 3.27
CA SER A 13 -42.07 -12.24 4.14
C SER A 13 -40.66 -11.68 4.33
N ALA A 14 -40.28 -11.56 5.60
CA ALA A 14 -38.99 -11.04 6.03
C ALA A 14 -37.85 -11.83 5.38
N GLY A 15 -37.22 -11.22 4.37
CA GLY A 15 -36.01 -11.73 3.74
C GLY A 15 -34.86 -11.72 4.73
N ASN A 16 -34.44 -12.91 5.13
CA ASN A 16 -33.25 -13.22 5.90
C ASN A 16 -31.99 -12.56 5.31
N TRP A 17 -31.47 -11.51 5.95
CA TRP A 17 -30.21 -10.79 5.60
C TRP A 17 -28.93 -11.61 5.85
N ARG A 18 -29.02 -12.94 5.90
CA ARG A 18 -27.84 -13.79 6.01
C ARG A 18 -27.25 -13.96 4.62
N SER A 19 -26.44 -13.00 4.20
CA SER A 19 -25.63 -13.12 2.99
C SER A 19 -24.85 -14.45 3.04
N PRO A 20 -25.09 -15.39 2.11
CA PRO A 20 -24.40 -16.67 2.13
C PRO A 20 -22.90 -16.45 2.01
N ARG A 21 -22.13 -17.15 2.86
CA ARG A 21 -20.66 -17.14 2.75
C ARG A 21 -20.31 -17.66 1.35
N PRO A 22 -19.57 -16.90 0.52
CA PRO A 22 -19.31 -17.31 -0.85
C PRO A 22 -18.60 -18.67 -0.89
N PRO A 23 -18.95 -19.55 -1.84
CA PRO A 23 -18.29 -20.84 -1.99
C PRO A 23 -16.80 -20.63 -2.26
N TYR A 24 -15.96 -21.58 -1.85
CA TYR A 24 -14.50 -21.41 -1.86
C TYR A 24 -13.93 -21.02 -3.24
N TYR A 25 -14.57 -21.47 -4.32
CA TYR A 25 -14.20 -21.12 -5.69
C TYR A 25 -14.49 -19.64 -6.02
N ALA A 26 -15.57 -19.06 -5.49
CA ALA A 26 -15.92 -17.66 -5.71
C ALA A 26 -14.97 -16.71 -4.98
N THR A 27 -14.38 -17.15 -3.85
CA THR A 27 -13.31 -16.39 -3.19
C THR A 27 -11.99 -16.44 -3.95
N ASN A 28 -11.71 -17.53 -4.67
CA ASN A 28 -10.48 -17.68 -5.45
C ASN A 28 -10.55 -16.92 -6.77
N LYS A 29 -11.67 -16.96 -7.49
CA LYS A 29 -11.85 -16.17 -8.72
C LYS A 29 -11.69 -14.65 -8.51
N ARG A 30 -12.17 -14.12 -7.37
CA ARG A 30 -11.96 -12.71 -6.99
C ARG A 30 -10.50 -12.34 -6.73
N LYS A 31 -9.62 -13.33 -6.49
CA LYS A 31 -8.17 -13.12 -6.33
C LYS A 31 -7.43 -13.21 -7.66
N GLU A 32 -7.99 -13.94 -8.63
CA GLU A 32 -7.41 -14.15 -9.96
C GLU A 32 -7.63 -12.95 -10.89
N GLU A 33 -8.74 -12.23 -10.73
CA GLU A 33 -8.97 -10.99 -11.47
C GLU A 33 -8.18 -9.84 -10.82
N PRO A 34 -7.19 -9.24 -11.52
CA PRO A 34 -6.48 -8.09 -10.98
C PRO A 34 -7.48 -6.97 -10.75
N SER A 35 -7.60 -6.53 -9.50
CA SER A 35 -8.35 -5.33 -9.15
C SER A 35 -7.89 -4.16 -10.03
N GLN A 36 -8.78 -3.23 -10.37
CA GLN A 36 -8.41 -1.97 -11.03
C GLN A 36 -7.25 -1.24 -10.33
N ARG A 37 -7.08 -1.45 -9.02
CA ARG A 37 -5.93 -0.96 -8.24
C ARG A 37 -4.63 -1.68 -8.58
N ALA A 38 -4.68 -3.02 -8.73
CA ALA A 38 -3.52 -3.82 -9.08
C ALA A 38 -2.99 -3.47 -10.48
N LEU A 39 -3.89 -3.20 -11.44
CA LEU A 39 -3.50 -2.73 -12.77
C LEU A 39 -2.79 -1.37 -12.71
N ARG A 40 -3.35 -0.40 -11.96
CA ARG A 40 -2.67 0.89 -11.71
C ARG A 40 -1.33 0.72 -11.01
N ASP A 41 -1.25 -0.17 -10.03
CA ASP A 41 -0.01 -0.43 -9.31
C ASP A 41 1.06 -1.05 -10.22
N GLU A 42 0.67 -1.89 -11.19
CA GLU A 42 1.58 -2.40 -12.22
C GLU A 42 2.10 -1.30 -13.15
N GLU A 43 1.25 -0.36 -13.56
CA GLU A 43 1.67 0.82 -14.33
C GLU A 43 2.64 1.69 -13.52
N LEU A 44 2.30 1.96 -12.26
CA LEU A 44 3.16 2.72 -11.34
C LEU A 44 4.51 2.02 -11.11
N LYS A 45 4.56 0.68 -11.02
CA LYS A 45 5.82 -0.06 -10.90
C LYS A 45 6.74 0.17 -12.10
N LYS A 46 6.19 0.23 -13.32
CA LYS A 46 6.96 0.50 -14.54
C LYS A 46 7.55 1.91 -14.50
N GLU A 47 6.75 2.91 -14.14
CA GLU A 47 7.23 4.29 -14.08
C GLU A 47 8.26 4.50 -12.97
N ILE A 48 8.03 3.95 -11.78
CA ILE A 48 8.99 3.98 -10.67
C ILE A 48 10.32 3.34 -11.09
N THR A 49 10.27 2.24 -11.84
CA THR A 49 11.47 1.54 -12.34
C THR A 49 12.24 2.39 -13.34
N ARG A 50 11.53 2.96 -14.33
CA ARG A 50 12.11 3.86 -15.33
C ARG A 50 12.79 5.06 -14.69
N VAL A 51 12.08 5.81 -13.85
CA VAL A 51 12.62 6.99 -13.15
C VAL A 51 13.80 6.61 -12.25
N HIS A 52 13.74 5.45 -11.57
CA HIS A 52 14.84 4.99 -10.74
C HIS A 52 16.10 4.68 -11.57
N GLU A 53 15.95 4.08 -12.75
CA GLU A 53 17.07 3.77 -13.65
C GLU A 53 17.66 5.01 -14.31
N GLU A 54 16.81 5.93 -14.78
CA GLU A 54 17.23 7.23 -15.32
C GLU A 54 18.04 8.06 -14.31
N ASN A 55 17.73 7.92 -13.02
CA ASN A 55 18.41 8.63 -11.92
C ASN A 55 19.49 7.78 -11.23
N TYR A 56 20.01 6.74 -11.90
CA TYR A 56 21.10 5.86 -11.42
C TYR A 56 20.84 5.19 -10.05
N GLY A 57 19.57 5.03 -9.66
CA GLY A 57 19.18 4.53 -8.34
C GLY A 57 19.49 5.46 -7.17
N ALA A 58 19.86 6.72 -7.43
CA ALA A 58 20.09 7.70 -6.37
C ALA A 58 18.78 8.15 -5.70
N TYR A 59 17.64 7.97 -6.37
CA TYR A 59 16.35 8.47 -5.89
C TYR A 59 15.64 7.46 -5.00
N GLY A 60 15.36 7.88 -3.77
CA GLY A 60 14.45 7.18 -2.87
C GLY A 60 12.99 7.55 -3.12
N ALA A 61 12.08 6.91 -2.36
CA ALA A 61 10.63 7.04 -2.54
C ALA A 61 10.11 8.49 -2.52
N ARG A 62 10.65 9.35 -1.65
CA ARG A 62 10.27 10.77 -1.62
C ARG A 62 10.61 11.50 -2.92
N LYS A 63 11.79 11.27 -3.50
CA LYS A 63 12.21 11.95 -4.74
C LYS A 63 11.43 11.43 -5.95
N ILE A 64 11.20 10.12 -6.02
CA ILE A 64 10.39 9.50 -7.06
C ILE A 64 8.94 10.01 -6.97
N TRP A 65 8.35 10.07 -5.78
CA TRP A 65 7.01 10.63 -5.59
C TRP A 65 6.89 12.07 -6.10
N HIS A 66 7.85 12.93 -5.78
CA HIS A 66 7.87 14.29 -6.33
C HIS A 66 8.08 14.32 -7.85
N HIS A 67 8.82 13.37 -8.42
CA HIS A 67 9.01 13.27 -9.86
C HIS A 67 7.71 12.86 -10.56
N LEU A 68 7.04 11.83 -10.07
CA LEU A 68 5.73 11.38 -10.55
C LEU A 68 4.67 12.49 -10.47
N GLN A 69 4.67 13.25 -9.38
CA GLN A 69 3.77 14.40 -9.24
C GLN A 69 4.03 15.49 -10.29
N ARG A 70 5.30 15.69 -10.68
CA ARG A 70 5.67 16.65 -11.75
C ARG A 70 5.27 16.17 -13.14
N GLU A 71 5.21 14.87 -13.35
CA GLU A 71 4.71 14.25 -14.59
C GLU A 71 3.18 14.15 -14.62
N GLY A 72 2.49 14.56 -13.55
CA GLY A 72 1.03 14.54 -13.45
C GLY A 72 0.45 13.19 -13.03
N ILE A 73 1.28 12.27 -12.54
CA ILE A 73 0.84 10.96 -12.07
C ILE A 73 0.49 11.06 -10.57
N GLU A 74 -0.81 11.08 -10.28
CA GLU A 74 -1.29 11.11 -8.90
C GLU A 74 -1.12 9.75 -8.22
N ALA A 75 -0.03 9.61 -7.47
CA ALA A 75 0.25 8.46 -6.62
C ALA A 75 0.38 8.90 -5.15
N ALA A 76 -0.24 8.15 -4.25
CA ALA A 76 -0.01 8.36 -2.82
C ALA A 76 1.43 8.00 -2.47
N ARG A 77 2.07 8.79 -1.62
CA ARG A 77 3.45 8.56 -1.16
C ARG A 77 3.63 7.16 -0.57
N CYS A 78 2.66 6.69 0.21
CA CYS A 78 2.69 5.35 0.81
C CYS A 78 2.65 4.23 -0.24
N THR A 79 1.97 4.44 -1.37
CA THR A 79 1.96 3.50 -2.51
C THR A 79 3.34 3.44 -3.14
N VAL A 80 3.98 4.58 -3.40
CA VAL A 80 5.33 4.63 -3.96
C VAL A 80 6.34 3.93 -3.03
N GLU A 81 6.27 4.21 -1.72
CA GLU A 81 7.11 3.55 -0.72
C GLU A 81 6.89 2.03 -0.67
N HIS A 82 5.63 1.58 -0.71
CA HIS A 82 5.30 0.15 -0.76
C HIS A 82 5.82 -0.52 -2.04
N LEU A 83 5.56 0.09 -3.21
CA LEU A 83 5.98 -0.45 -4.50
C LEU A 83 7.50 -0.52 -4.64
N MET A 84 8.23 0.49 -4.16
CA MET A 84 9.70 0.43 -4.10
C MET A 84 10.20 -0.71 -3.21
N ARG A 85 9.54 -0.94 -2.06
CA ARG A 85 9.88 -2.06 -1.17
C ARG A 85 9.61 -3.42 -1.81
N VAL A 86 8.51 -3.57 -2.53
CA VAL A 86 8.17 -4.79 -3.28
C VAL A 86 9.17 -5.06 -4.41
N LEU A 87 9.62 -4.00 -5.09
CA LEU A 87 10.63 -4.08 -6.15
C LEU A 87 12.07 -4.22 -5.62
N GLY A 88 12.28 -4.17 -4.30
CA GLY A 88 13.63 -4.20 -3.70
C GLY A 88 14.48 -2.97 -4.03
N ARG A 89 13.88 -1.87 -4.51
CA ARG A 89 14.57 -0.64 -4.88
C ARG A 89 14.65 0.28 -3.67
N ALA A 90 15.86 0.74 -3.35
CA ALA A 90 16.11 1.71 -2.31
C ALA A 90 16.95 2.85 -2.88
N GLY A 91 16.61 4.09 -2.51
CA GLY A 91 17.44 5.22 -2.89
C GLY A 91 18.80 5.16 -2.22
N ALA A 92 19.82 5.70 -2.88
CA ALA A 92 21.16 5.82 -2.31
C ALA A 92 21.13 6.56 -0.96
N VAL A 93 21.52 5.86 0.11
CA VAL A 93 21.69 6.44 1.45
C VAL A 93 23.15 6.83 1.60
N ARG A 94 23.45 8.12 1.78
CA ARG A 94 24.82 8.68 1.85
C ARG A 94 25.60 8.32 3.13
N SER A 95 25.11 7.39 3.95
CA SER A 95 25.81 7.09 5.20
C SER A 95 25.43 5.73 5.75
N GLU A 96 26.43 4.85 5.80
CA GLU A 96 26.56 3.92 6.90
C GLU A 96 26.44 4.74 8.20
N LYS A 97 25.49 4.38 9.07
CA LYS A 97 25.39 5.00 10.39
C LYS A 97 26.73 4.73 11.09
N ARG A 98 27.58 5.74 11.26
CA ARG A 98 28.75 5.63 12.13
C ARG A 98 28.23 5.32 13.52
N HIS A 99 28.42 4.08 13.96
CA HIS A 99 28.29 3.74 15.36
C HIS A 99 29.31 4.58 16.13
N ALA A 100 28.86 5.30 17.16
CA ALA A 100 29.77 5.97 18.08
C ALA A 100 30.71 4.91 18.66
N THR A 101 32.00 5.23 18.78
CA THR A 101 33.01 4.38 19.41
C THR A 101 32.47 3.84 20.71
N VAL A 102 32.25 2.52 20.77
CA VAL A 102 31.80 1.85 22.00
C VAL A 102 32.95 1.99 23.01
N PRO A 103 32.77 2.68 24.15
CA PRO A 103 33.84 2.83 25.13
C PRO A 103 34.17 1.46 25.74
N ASP A 104 35.46 1.14 25.81
CA ASP A 104 35.95 -0.11 26.40
C ASP A 104 35.60 -0.15 27.90
N PRO A 105 34.88 -1.20 28.38
CA PRO A 105 34.55 -1.35 29.79
C PRO A 105 35.77 -1.44 30.72
N ALA A 106 36.97 -1.73 30.20
CA ALA A 106 38.22 -1.78 30.98
C ALA A 106 38.83 -0.40 31.26
N THR A 107 38.30 0.68 30.69
CA THR A 107 38.85 2.03 30.87
C THR A 107 38.52 2.57 32.26
N LYS A 108 39.54 2.92 33.06
CA LYS A 108 39.40 3.50 34.40
C LYS A 108 38.61 4.82 34.34
N ARG A 109 37.37 4.82 34.80
CA ARG A 109 36.53 6.03 34.87
C ARG A 109 36.98 6.89 36.06
N PRO A 110 37.16 8.22 35.88
CA PRO A 110 37.39 9.10 37.02
C PRO A 110 36.18 9.05 37.96
N LYS A 111 36.41 9.01 39.27
CA LYS A 111 35.32 9.13 40.26
C LYS A 111 34.94 10.59 40.34
N ASP A 112 33.68 10.88 40.03
CA ASP A 112 33.09 12.21 40.18
C ASP A 112 33.25 12.68 41.65
N LEU A 113 33.68 13.94 41.80
CA LEU A 113 33.89 14.58 43.10
C LEU A 113 32.55 15.17 43.58
N VAL A 114 32.17 14.84 44.83
CA VAL A 114 31.02 15.41 45.57
C VAL A 114 31.51 16.53 46.46
#